data_AF-A0A520A8J6-F1
#
_entry.id   AF-A0A520A8J6-F1
#
_cell.length_a   1.000
_cell.length_b   1.000
_cell.length_c   1.000
_cell.angle_alpha   90.00
_cell.angle_beta   90.00
_cell.angle_gamma   90.00
#
_symmetry.space_group_name_H-M   'P 1'
#
loop_
_entity.id
_entity.type
_entity.pdbx_description
1 polymer ?
#
loop_
_entity_poly.entity_id
_entity_poly.type
_entity_poly.pdbx_seq_one_letter_code
_entity_poly.pdbx_strand_id
1 'polypeptide(L)'
;MRAKIEGEVKFPDGITDCSEERSLTEEFLNATFGETLKIRITGRSVVDDHFSYRVEFERQEDFDELVANLTEQPAITILRAELER
;
A
#
# COMPACT_ATOMS: atom_id res chain seq x y z
N MET A 1 3.23 -9.73 -13.28
CA MET A 1 4.47 -9.04 -12.87
C MET A 1 4.43 -8.80 -11.38
N ARG A 2 5.56 -8.48 -10.76
CA ARG A 2 5.64 -8.23 -9.31
C ARG A 2 6.43 -6.97 -9.01
N ALA A 3 6.05 -6.29 -7.95
CA ALA A 3 6.74 -5.12 -7.44
C ALA A 3 6.72 -5.10 -5.91
N LYS A 4 7.66 -4.37 -5.34
CA LYS A 4 7.71 -4.06 -3.92
C LYS A 4 7.45 -2.57 -3.72
N ILE A 5 6.58 -2.24 -2.76
CA ILE A 5 6.32 -0.88 -2.31
C ILE A 5 6.68 -0.79 -0.82
N GLU A 6 7.46 0.20 -0.46
CA GLU A 6 7.82 0.54 0.91
C GLU A 6 7.50 2.01 1.16
N GLY A 7 6.96 2.30 2.34
CA GLY A 7 6.56 3.65 2.69
C GLY A 7 6.28 3.82 4.18
N GLU A 8 5.91 5.04 4.52
CA GLU A 8 5.52 5.45 5.86
C GLU A 8 4.08 5.95 5.85
N VAL A 9 3.37 5.74 6.96
CA VAL A 9 2.04 6.26 7.20
C VAL A 9 2.02 7.09 8.47
N LYS A 10 1.63 8.37 8.36
CA LYS A 10 1.45 9.22 9.53
C LYS A 10 0.03 9.09 10.05
N PHE A 11 -0.13 8.32 11.13
CA PHE A 11 -1.36 8.36 11.91
C PHE A 11 -1.37 9.62 12.79
N PRO A 12 -2.52 10.31 12.96
CA PRO A 12 -2.62 11.43 13.89
C PRO A 12 -2.17 11.03 15.31
N ASP A 13 -1.43 11.91 15.98
CA ASP A 13 -0.99 11.74 17.37
C ASP A 13 -2.16 11.37 18.29
N GLY A 14 -2.03 10.27 19.03
CA GLY A 14 -3.04 9.75 19.95
C GLY A 14 -3.74 8.46 19.49
N ILE A 15 -3.39 7.93 18.32
CA ILE A 15 -3.91 6.66 17.82
C ILE A 15 -2.82 5.58 17.93
N THR A 16 -2.51 5.17 19.15
CA THR A 16 -1.98 3.82 19.41
C THR A 16 -3.17 2.93 19.73
N ASP A 17 -3.81 2.34 18.71
CA ASP A 17 -4.33 0.96 18.76
C ASP A 17 -5.17 0.63 17.51
N CYS A 18 -4.80 -0.46 16.86
CA CYS A 18 -5.64 -1.60 16.47
C CYS A 18 -7.18 -1.46 16.43
N SER A 19 -7.75 -0.48 15.75
CA SER A 19 -9.16 -0.52 15.36
C SER A 19 -9.29 -0.72 13.87
N GLU A 20 -10.00 -1.78 13.50
CA GLU A 20 -10.30 -2.33 12.16
C GLU A 20 -10.90 -1.33 11.14
N GLU A 21 -10.90 -0.03 11.42
CA GLU A 21 -11.64 0.97 10.65
C GLU A 21 -10.78 1.83 9.72
N ARG A 22 -9.44 1.89 9.83
CA ARG A 22 -8.59 2.72 8.91
C ARG A 22 -7.17 2.20 8.67
N SER A 23 -7.01 0.90 8.55
CA SER A 23 -5.69 0.30 8.37
C SER A 23 -5.30 0.27 6.89
N LEU A 24 -4.08 0.69 6.55
CA LEU A 24 -3.43 0.35 5.27
C LEU A 24 -3.13 -1.16 5.22
N THR A 25 -4.02 -2.03 5.67
CA THR A 25 -3.81 -3.48 5.67
C THR A 25 -3.80 -4.02 4.26
N GLU A 26 -3.19 -5.20 4.12
CA GLU A 26 -3.31 -6.02 2.92
C GLU A 26 -4.79 -6.12 2.47
N GLU A 27 -5.70 -6.42 3.39
CA GLU A 27 -7.13 -6.58 3.10
C GLU A 27 -7.78 -5.30 2.58
N PHE A 28 -7.54 -4.15 3.25
CA PHE A 28 -8.09 -2.87 2.83
C PHE A 28 -7.59 -2.46 1.44
N LEU A 29 -6.28 -2.60 1.20
CA LEU A 29 -5.68 -2.25 -0.08
C LEU A 29 -6.20 -3.14 -1.21
N ASN A 30 -6.36 -4.44 -0.98
CA ASN A 30 -6.98 -5.33 -1.97
C ASN A 30 -8.46 -5.00 -2.21
N ALA A 31 -9.23 -4.66 -1.17
CA ALA A 31 -10.63 -4.27 -1.34
C ALA A 31 -10.79 -2.94 -2.10
N THR A 32 -9.85 -2.01 -1.90
CA THR A 32 -9.91 -0.67 -2.52
C THR A 32 -9.39 -0.68 -3.95
N PHE A 33 -8.29 -1.38 -4.20
CA PHE A 33 -7.56 -1.30 -5.47
C PHE A 33 -7.51 -2.63 -6.23
N GLY A 34 -7.67 -3.76 -5.55
CA GLY A 34 -7.44 -5.09 -6.13
C GLY A 34 -8.37 -5.41 -7.29
N GLU A 35 -9.67 -5.13 -7.14
CA GLU A 35 -10.65 -5.37 -8.23
C GLU A 35 -10.51 -4.36 -9.37
N THR A 36 -10.30 -3.07 -9.05
CA THR A 36 -10.25 -2.00 -10.06
C THR A 36 -8.97 -2.03 -10.87
N LEU A 37 -7.82 -2.21 -10.22
CA LEU A 37 -6.50 -2.20 -10.85
C LEU A 37 -6.02 -3.61 -11.23
N LYS A 38 -6.83 -4.66 -11.04
CA LYS A 38 -6.39 -6.06 -11.26
C LYS A 38 -5.04 -6.37 -10.60
N ILE A 39 -4.86 -5.87 -9.39
CA ILE A 39 -3.66 -6.08 -8.60
C ILE A 39 -3.98 -6.99 -7.42
N ARG A 40 -2.94 -7.64 -6.90
CA ARG A 40 -2.99 -8.37 -5.64
C ARG A 40 -1.88 -7.87 -4.75
N ILE A 41 -2.25 -7.31 -3.61
CA ILE A 41 -1.31 -6.80 -2.63
C ILE A 41 -1.13 -7.89 -1.57
N THR A 42 0.12 -8.18 -1.20
CA THR A 42 0.44 -9.14 -0.15
C THR A 42 1.57 -8.62 0.73
N GLY A 43 1.56 -8.90 2.03
CA GLY A 43 2.66 -8.52 2.90
C GLY A 43 2.27 -8.25 4.34
N ARG A 44 3.27 -7.93 5.18
CA ARG A 44 3.07 -7.67 6.60
C ARG A 44 2.96 -6.17 6.85
N SER A 45 1.83 -5.74 7.40
CA SER A 45 1.57 -4.33 7.71
C SER A 45 2.28 -3.85 8.98
N VAL A 46 2.85 -2.66 8.84
CA VAL A 46 3.13 -1.61 9.84
C VAL A 46 3.85 -2.05 11.12
N VAL A 47 5.17 -1.83 11.14
CA VAL A 47 5.95 -1.71 12.39
C VAL A 47 6.42 -0.26 12.45
N ASP A 48 6.12 0.45 13.55
CA ASP A 48 6.55 1.84 13.76
C ASP A 48 6.26 2.76 12.55
N ASP A 49 5.00 2.82 12.11
CA ASP A 49 4.52 3.63 10.97
C ASP A 49 5.06 3.24 9.58
N HIS A 50 5.91 2.20 9.46
CA HIS A 50 6.48 1.76 8.19
C HIS A 50 5.78 0.53 7.61
N PHE A 51 5.39 0.59 6.34
CA PHE A 51 4.83 -0.55 5.61
C PHE A 51 5.75 -1.06 4.50
N SER A 52 5.65 -2.37 4.21
CA SER A 52 6.32 -3.02 3.08
C SER A 52 5.37 -4.04 2.45
N TYR A 53 4.90 -3.74 1.25
CA TYR A 53 4.00 -4.60 0.47
C TYR A 53 4.67 -5.15 -0.79
N ARG A 54 4.26 -6.35 -1.16
CA ARG A 54 4.42 -6.89 -2.50
C ARG A 54 3.14 -6.71 -3.27
N VAL A 55 3.25 -6.32 -4.53
CA VAL A 55 2.13 -6.10 -5.44
C VAL A 55 2.33 -6.98 -6.66
N GLU A 56 1.40 -7.88 -6.90
CA GLU A 56 1.30 -8.64 -8.14
C GLU A 56 0.29 -7.95 -9.06
N PHE A 57 0.60 -7.79 -10.34
CA PHE A 57 -0.25 -7.07 -11.29
C PHE A 57 -0.11 -7.60 -12.71
N GLU A 58 -1.15 -7.41 -13.53
CA GLU A 58 -1.16 -7.86 -14.93
C GLU A 58 -0.44 -6.89 -15.87
N ARG A 59 -0.64 -5.58 -15.70
CA ARG A 59 -0.04 -4.52 -16.54
C ARG A 59 0.66 -3.48 -15.68
N GLN A 60 1.76 -2.93 -16.18
CA GLN A 60 2.54 -1.93 -15.44
C GLN A 60 1.73 -0.66 -15.15
N GLU A 61 0.84 -0.26 -16.06
CA GLU A 61 -0.08 0.89 -15.88
C GLU A 61 -0.91 0.76 -14.61
N ASP A 62 -1.36 -0.46 -14.28
CA ASP A 62 -2.18 -0.73 -13.09
C ASP A 62 -1.36 -0.51 -11.79
N PHE A 63 -0.06 -0.83 -11.83
CA PHE A 63 0.87 -0.58 -10.73
C PHE A 63 1.21 0.92 -10.61
N ASP A 64 1.45 1.59 -11.73
CA ASP A 64 1.73 3.03 -11.74
C ASP A 64 0.53 3.82 -11.19
N GLU A 65 -0.70 3.40 -11.52
CA GLU A 65 -1.94 3.98 -10.99
C GLU A 65 -2.06 3.75 -9.46
N LEU A 66 -1.73 2.57 -8.95
CA LEU A 66 -1.69 2.32 -7.51
C LEU A 66 -0.72 3.29 -6.81
N VAL A 67 0.49 3.42 -7.32
CA VAL A 67 1.52 4.28 -6.72
C VAL A 67 1.09 5.75 -6.74
N ALA A 68 0.48 6.21 -7.83
CA ALA A 68 -0.09 7.55 -7.91
C ALA A 68 -1.18 7.77 -6.85
N ASN A 69 -2.17 6.87 -6.78
CA ASN A 69 -3.26 6.94 -5.79
C ASN A 69 -2.74 6.96 -4.35
N LEU A 70 -1.72 6.17 -4.03
CA LEU A 70 -1.11 6.15 -2.69
C LEU A 70 -0.34 7.44 -2.40
N THR A 71 0.33 8.03 -3.40
CA THR A 71 1.10 9.27 -3.24
C THR A 71 0.20 10.50 -3.07
N GLU A 72 -1.02 10.47 -3.62
CA GLU A 72 -2.02 11.52 -3.43
C GLU A 72 -2.62 11.54 -2.02
N GLN A 73 -2.46 10.46 -1.24
CA GLN A 73 -2.93 10.41 0.14
C GLN A 73 -2.01 11.23 1.04
N PRO A 74 -2.52 12.26 1.74
CA PRO A 74 -1.67 13.16 2.55
C PRO A 74 -1.01 12.48 3.75
N ALA A 75 -1.53 11.33 4.18
CA ALA A 75 -1.00 10.54 5.29
C ALA A 75 0.09 9.53 4.86
N ILE A 76 0.31 9.34 3.55
CA ILE A 76 1.20 8.30 3.02
C ILE A 76 2.45 8.96 2.41
N THR A 77 3.61 8.39 2.67
CA THR A 77 4.85 8.73 1.99
C THR A 77 5.45 7.48 1.38
N ILE A 78 5.52 7.42 0.05
CA ILE A 78 6.18 6.32 -0.66
C ILE A 78 7.69 6.56 -0.63
N LEU A 79 8.42 5.66 0.03
CA LEU A 79 9.89 5.71 0.11
C LEU A 79 10.53 4.97 -1.07
N ARG A 80 9.91 3.86 -1.49
CA ARG A 80 10.44 2.99 -2.55
C ARG A 80 9.30 2.27 -3.25
N ALA A 81 9.33 2.25 -4.57
CA ALA A 81 8.42 1.47 -5.40
C ALA A 81 9.23 0.88 -6.57
N GLU A 82 9.45 -0.43 -6.57
CA GLU A 82 10.35 -1.07 -7.52
C GLU A 82 9.78 -2.38 -8.07
N LEU A 83 10.02 -2.62 -9.36
CA LEU A 83 9.69 -3.86 -10.03
C LEU A 83 10.65 -4.98 -9.60
N GLU A 84 10.12 -6.13 -9.16
CA GLU A 84 10.90 -7.34 -8.90
C GLU A 84 11.24 -7.98 -10.26
N ARG A 85 12.55 -8.09 -10.58
CA ARG A 85 13.06 -8.71 -11.82
C ARG A 85 13.32 -10.19 -11.66
#